data_AF-A0A9D6WPF3-F1
#
_entry.id   AF-A0A9D6WPF3-F1
#
_cell.length_a   1.000
_cell.length_b   1.000
_cell.length_c   1.000
_cell.angle_alpha   90.00
_cell.angle_beta   90.00
_cell.angle_gamma   90.00
#
_symmetry.space_group_name_H-M   'P 1'
#
loop_
_entity.id
_entity.type
_entity.pdbx_description
1 polymer ?
#
loop_
_entity_poly.entity_id
_entity_poly.type
_entity_poly.pdbx_seq_one_letter_code
_entity_poly.pdbx_strand_id
1 'polypeptide(L)' 'MDSIGVLSDYQRQGVARMLVEEIISEMGKVGVRKIYTLVNWRDGDMLGFFDKLGFVPGDMINLERKT' A
#
# COMPACT_ATOMS: atom_id res chain seq x y z
N MET A 1 -0.99 12.94 0.24
CA MET A 1 -1.84 12.28 -0.78
C MET A 1 -2.56 11.19 -0.01
N ASP A 2 -3.78 11.47 0.46
CA ASP A 2 -4.31 10.78 1.65
C ASP A 2 -4.91 9.39 1.40
N SER A 3 -5.35 9.07 0.19
CA SER A 3 -5.83 7.72 -0.15
C SER A 3 -5.95 7.54 -1.65
N ILE A 4 -5.85 6.29 -2.11
CA ILE A 4 -6.16 5.88 -3.48
C ILE A 4 -7.25 4.81 -3.39
N GLY A 5 -8.40 5.08 -4.02
CA GLY A 5 -9.51 4.14 -4.12
C GLY A 5 -9.75 3.73 -5.56
N VAL A 6 -10.09 2.45 -5.78
CA VAL A 6 -10.55 1.96 -7.09
C VAL A 6 -12.06 1.83 -7.05
N LEU A 7 -12.73 2.50 -7.99
CA LEU A 7 -14.18 2.37 -8.20
C LEU A 7 -14.57 0.90 -8.37
N SER A 8 -15.69 0.50 -7.77
CA SER A 8 -16.14 -0.91 -7.71
C SER A 8 -16.15 -1.59 -9.07
N ASP A 9 -16.61 -0.89 -10.12
CA ASP A 9 -16.69 -1.41 -11.50
C ASP A 9 -15.32 -1.75 -12.12
N TYR A 10 -14.24 -1.22 -11.53
CA TYR A 10 -12.85 -1.40 -11.97
C TYR A 10 -12.02 -2.24 -11.00
N GLN A 11 -12.63 -2.74 -9.92
CA GLN A 11 -11.95 -3.64 -8.99
C GLN A 11 -11.67 -5.01 -9.64
N ARG A 12 -10.68 -5.73 -9.09
CA ARG A 12 -10.24 -7.06 -9.57
C ARG A 12 -9.72 -7.11 -11.01
N GLN A 13 -9.52 -5.95 -11.65
CA GLN A 13 -8.93 -5.82 -12.99
C GLN A 13 -7.45 -5.40 -12.95
N GLY A 14 -6.82 -5.41 -11.77
CA GLY A 14 -5.41 -5.01 -11.62
C GLY A 14 -5.18 -3.49 -11.55
N VAL A 15 -6.22 -2.67 -11.58
CA VAL A 15 -6.11 -1.19 -11.54
C VAL A 15 -5.34 -0.69 -10.31
N ALA A 16 -5.65 -1.20 -9.12
CA ALA A 16 -4.95 -0.82 -7.89
C ALA A 16 -3.44 -1.15 -7.96
N ARG A 17 -3.10 -2.30 -8.55
CA ARG A 17 -1.70 -2.72 -8.74
C ARG A 17 -0.96 -1.75 -9.66
N MET A 18 -1.55 -1.43 -10.81
CA MET A 18 -0.93 -0.49 -11.76
C MET A 18 -0.70 0.88 -11.12
N LEU A 19 -1.67 1.40 -10.36
CA LEU A 19 -1.55 2.68 -9.67
C LEU A 19 -0.41 2.68 -8.64
N VAL A 20 -0.31 1.62 -7.84
CA VAL A 20 0.75 1.52 -6.81
C VAL A 20 2.13 1.32 -7.43
N GLU A 21 2.26 0.47 -8.45
CA GLU A 21 3.53 0.25 -9.16
C GLU A 21 4.03 1.54 -9.82
N GLU A 22 3.14 2.34 -10.43
CA GLU A 22 3.50 3.63 -11.01
C GLU A 22 3.99 4.61 -9.94
N ILE A 23 3.32 4.68 -8.79
CA ILE A 23 3.75 5.52 -7.67
C ILE A 23 5.13 5.09 -7.16
N ILE A 24 5.37 3.80 -6.99
CA ILE A 24 6.68 3.29 -6.55
C ILE A 24 7.76 3.66 -7.57
N SER A 25 7.47 3.51 -8.86
CA SER A 25 8.37 3.90 -9.96
C SER A 25 8.71 5.40 -9.91
N GLU A 26 7.72 6.28 -9.82
CA GLU A 26 7.93 7.73 -9.74
C GLU A 26 8.71 8.14 -8.49
N MET A 27 8.42 7.53 -7.34
CA MET A 27 9.16 7.76 -6.10
C MET A 27 10.63 7.33 -6.24
N GLY A 28 10.89 6.21 -6.92
CA GLY A 28 12.23 5.75 -7.23
C GLY A 28 13.02 6.75 -8.09
N LYS A 29 12.38 7.37 -9.08
CA LYS A 29 13.00 8.37 -9.97
C LYS A 29 13.49 9.62 -9.22
N VAL A 30 12.83 10.00 -8.13
CA VAL A 30 13.24 11.12 -7.26
C VAL A 30 14.13 10.71 -6.10
N GLY A 31 14.61 9.46 -6.08
CA GLY A 31 15.61 8.98 -5.13
C GLY A 31 15.05 8.38 -3.82
N VAL A 32 13.74 8.14 -3.73
CA VAL A 32 13.14 7.43 -2.59
C VAL A 32 13.61 5.98 -2.59
N ARG A 33 14.09 5.50 -1.45
CA ARG A 33 14.65 4.14 -1.31
C ARG A 33 13.80 3.19 -0.46
N LYS A 34 12.86 3.72 0.32
CA LYS A 34 11.98 2.95 1.20
C LYS A 34 10.61 3.60 1.23
N ILE A 35 9.58 2.77 1.09
CA ILE A 35 8.18 3.18 1.17
C ILE A 35 7.55 2.36 2.30
N TYR A 36 6.87 3.05 3.21
CA TYR A 36 6.09 2.43 4.28
C TYR A 36 4.62 2.76 4.08
N THR A 37 3.75 1.80 4.40
CA THR A 37 2.30 1.99 4.42
C THR A 37 1.75 1.32 5.69
N LEU A 38 0.66 1.87 6.22
CA LEU A 38 -0.05 1.29 7.36
C LEU A 38 -1.25 0.50 6.84
N VAL A 39 -1.32 -0.77 7.23
CA VAL A 39 -2.43 -1.67 6.88
C VAL A 39 -3.04 -2.17 8.18
N ASN A 40 -4.37 -2.22 8.24
CA ASN A 40 -5.04 -2.87 9.35
C ASN A 40 -4.70 -4.36 9.33
N TRP A 41 -4.07 -4.88 10.38
CA TRP A 41 -3.65 -6.29 10.45
C TRP A 41 -4.82 -7.29 10.38
N ARG A 42 -6.06 -6.82 10.63
CA ARG A 42 -7.28 -7.63 10.49
C ARG A 42 -7.81 -7.69 9.05
N ASP A 43 -7.29 -6.84 8.15
CA ASP A 43 -7.67 -6.80 6.74
C ASP A 43 -6.76 -7.72 5.92
N GLY A 44 -7.11 -9.00 5.87
CA GLY A 44 -6.34 -10.03 5.17
C GLY A 44 -6.24 -9.81 3.66
N ASP A 45 -7.27 -9.21 3.04
CA ASP A 45 -7.26 -8.90 1.61
C ASP A 45 -6.25 -7.81 1.30
N MET A 46 -6.21 -6.75 2.12
CA MET A 46 -5.23 -5.68 1.97
C MET A 46 -3.81 -6.15 2.27
N LEU A 47 -3.61 -6.99 3.29
CA LEU A 47 -2.31 -7.62 3.56
C LEU A 47 -1.84 -8.46 2.36
N GLY A 48 -2.70 -9.32 1.82
CA GLY A 48 -2.38 -10.13 0.64
C GLY A 48 -2.17 -9.31 -0.63
N PHE A 49 -2.82 -8.15 -0.75
CA PHE A 49 -2.57 -7.21 -1.85
C PHE A 49 -1.15 -6.63 -1.79
N PHE A 50 -0.73 -6.11 -0.63
CA PHE A 50 0.60 -5.52 -0.48
C PHE A 50 1.72 -6.57 -0.50
N ASP A 51 1.48 -7.78 0.01
CA ASP A 51 2.40 -8.91 -0.11
C ASP A 51 2.71 -9.23 -1.59
N LYS A 52 1.69 -9.28 -2.45
CA LYS A 52 1.86 -9.48 -3.91
C LYS A 52 2.63 -8.36 -4.61
N LEU A 53 2.72 -7.17 -3.99
CA LEU A 53 3.50 -6.04 -4.49
C LEU A 53 4.93 -6.01 -3.91
N GLY A 54 5.31 -7.01 -3.10
CA GLY A 54 6.65 -7.11 -2.52
C GLY A 54 6.85 -6.30 -1.24
N PHE A 55 5.77 -5.78 -0.63
CA PHE A 55 5.86 -5.22 0.72
C PHE A 55 6.06 -6.35 1.73
N VAL A 56 6.90 -6.09 2.72
CA VAL A 56 7.16 -6.98 3.85
C VAL A 56 6.93 -6.22 5.16
N PRO A 57 6.69 -6.92 6.29
CA PRO A 57 6.67 -6.27 7.60
C PRO A 57 7.95 -5.45 7.83
N GLY A 58 7.78 -4.17 8.17
CA GLY A 58 8.88 -3.29 8.52
C GLY A 58 9.28 -3.41 10.00
N ASP A 59 10.31 -2.67 10.39
CA ASP A 59 10.86 -2.70 11.76
C ASP A 59 10.04 -1.89 12.79
N MET A 60 8.94 -1.25 12.36
CA MET A 60 8.12 -0.34 13.18
C MET A 60 6.76 -0.96 13.50
N ILE A 61 6.25 -0.69 14.70
CA ILE A 61 4.87 -1.01 15.10
C ILE A 61 4.01 0.25 15.17
N ASN A 62 2.73 0.13 14.81
CA ASN A 62 1.76 1.21 14.98
C ASN A 62 1.30 1.29 16.45
N LEU A 63 1.32 2.48 17.05
CA LEU A 63 0.91 2.72 18.43
C LEU A 63 -0.33 3.61 18.45
N GLU A 64 -1.34 3.22 19.23
CA GLU A 64 -2.57 3.98 19.42
C GLU A 64 -2.82 4.21 20.93
N ARG A 65 -3.22 5.43 21.30
CA ARG A 65 -3.75 5.73 22.64
C ARG A 65 -5.12 6.34 22.51
N LYS A 66 -6.13 5.65 23.05
CA LYS A 66 -7.48 6.19 23.19
C LYS A 66 -7.52 7.14 24.40
N THR A 67 -8.06 8.33 24.21
CA THR A 67 -8.36 9.30 25.28
C THR A 67 -9.76 9.11 25.81
#